data_AF-A0A963T3H3-F1
#
_entry.id   AF-A0A963T3H3-F1
#
_cell.length_a   1.000
_cell.length_b   1.000
_cell.length_c   1.000
_cell.angle_alpha   90.00
_cell.angle_beta   90.00
_cell.angle_gamma   90.00
#
_symmetry.space_group_name_H-M   'P 1'
#
loop_
_entity.id
_entity.type
_entity.pdbx_description
1 polymer ?
#
loop_
_entity_poly.entity_id
_entity_poly.type
_entity_poly.pdbx_seq_one_letter_code
_entity_poly.pdbx_strand_id
1 'polypeptide(L)'
;MGPMLIVSSLAGAAEAFARHQPKAVISLLSEEEEEAPVFPGVDPKAHLLLYVERESCSETISKAATARARDIVDFVRRWDGDGDILIHCNRGVSRSTAAAFIILCMREPQTPEAELMKRLRAAAPHADPCPLLVTYADEILGRDGRMADAVDDLCPPCPAISAPVAMVKLAA
;
A
#
# COMPACT_ATOMS: atom_id res chain seq x y z
N MET A 1 18.02 12.41 3.22
CA MET A 1 17.51 11.03 3.02
C MET A 1 16.27 11.15 2.15
N GLY A 2 16.11 10.28 1.16
CA GLY A 2 14.88 10.25 0.34
C GLY A 2 13.68 9.71 1.16
N PRO A 3 12.44 9.90 0.68
CA PRO A 3 11.24 9.47 1.37
C PRO A 3 11.17 7.94 1.52
N MET A 4 10.50 7.49 2.58
CA MET A 4 10.28 6.09 2.90
C MET A 4 8.79 5.74 2.86
N LEU A 5 8.48 4.51 2.47
CA LEU A 5 7.17 3.90 2.69
C LEU A 5 7.23 3.04 3.94
N ILE A 6 6.37 3.32 4.91
CA ILE A 6 6.27 2.57 6.16
C ILE A 6 5.01 1.71 6.04
N VAL A 7 5.16 0.40 5.98
CA VAL A 7 4.04 -0.53 5.89
C VAL A 7 3.79 -1.14 7.25
N SER A 8 2.55 -1.11 7.75
CA SER A 8 2.21 -1.70 9.04
C SER A 8 0.87 -2.43 9.06
N SER A 9 0.67 -3.23 10.11
CA SER A 9 -0.68 -3.62 10.54
C SER A 9 -1.42 -2.47 11.20
N LEU A 10 -2.72 -2.64 11.44
CA LEU A 10 -3.56 -1.71 12.20
C LEU A 10 -3.04 -1.58 13.63
N ALA A 11 -2.72 -2.71 14.28
CA ALA A 11 -2.16 -2.73 15.63
C ALA A 11 -0.81 -2.00 15.75
N GLY A 12 0.02 -2.02 14.69
CA GLY A 12 1.32 -1.34 14.66
C GLY A 12 1.28 0.10 14.15
N ALA A 13 0.15 0.56 13.60
CA ALA A 13 0.09 1.84 12.87
C ALA A 13 0.33 3.06 13.76
N ALA A 14 -0.29 3.10 14.96
CA ALA A 14 -0.12 4.22 15.89
C ALA A 14 1.34 4.35 16.36
N GLU A 15 1.98 3.24 16.70
CA GLU A 15 3.39 3.23 17.11
C GLU A 15 4.32 3.62 15.95
N ALA A 16 4.10 3.06 14.76
CA ALA A 16 4.86 3.41 13.57
C ALA A 16 4.75 4.91 13.24
N PHE A 17 3.54 5.47 13.34
CA PHE A 17 3.31 6.89 13.15
C PHE A 17 4.09 7.73 14.16
N ALA A 18 3.96 7.43 15.45
CA ALA A 18 4.63 8.17 16.52
C ALA A 18 6.17 8.12 16.39
N ARG A 19 6.71 6.99 15.92
CA ARG A 19 8.14 6.77 15.76
C ARG A 19 8.74 7.48 14.54
N HIS A 20 8.03 7.48 13.43
CA HIS A 20 8.57 7.90 12.14
C HIS A 20 8.04 9.25 11.64
N GLN A 21 6.95 9.75 12.24
CA GLN A 21 6.33 11.04 11.92
C GLN A 21 6.13 11.26 10.40
N PRO A 22 5.46 10.32 9.70
CA PRO A 22 5.22 10.43 8.27
C PRO A 22 4.34 11.65 7.97
N LYS A 23 4.52 12.25 6.78
CA LYS A 23 3.73 13.41 6.35
C LYS A 23 2.37 13.01 5.78
N ALA A 24 2.24 11.76 5.33
CA ALA A 24 1.04 11.23 4.71
C ALA A 24 0.69 9.84 5.25
N VAL A 25 -0.60 9.51 5.23
CA VAL A 25 -1.12 8.23 5.70
C VAL A 25 -2.11 7.64 4.71
N ILE A 26 -2.02 6.33 4.48
CA ILE A 26 -2.99 5.53 3.73
C ILE A 26 -3.51 4.42 4.64
N SER A 27 -4.81 4.46 4.95
CA SER A 27 -5.51 3.51 5.80
C SER A 27 -6.46 2.66 4.95
N LEU A 28 -6.24 1.34 4.91
CA LEU A 28 -7.03 0.37 4.13
C LEU A 28 -7.68 -0.65 5.07
N LEU A 29 -8.90 -0.38 5.53
CA LEU A 29 -9.59 -1.14 6.58
C LEU A 29 -10.69 -2.03 6.01
N SER A 30 -11.09 -3.08 6.73
CA SER A 30 -12.09 -4.04 6.26
C SER A 30 -13.52 -3.64 6.63
N GLU A 31 -13.70 -3.01 7.77
CA GLU A 31 -15.03 -2.70 8.30
C GLU A 31 -15.07 -1.21 8.66
N GLU A 32 -16.21 -0.55 8.46
CA GLU A 32 -16.37 0.86 8.83
C GLU A 32 -16.31 1.05 10.35
N GLU A 33 -16.67 0.00 11.10
CA GLU A 33 -16.56 -0.08 12.55
C GLU A 33 -15.09 -0.20 13.03
N GLU A 34 -14.16 -0.57 12.15
CA GLU A 34 -12.73 -0.51 12.46
C GLU A 34 -12.24 0.92 12.34
N GLU A 35 -11.87 1.52 13.47
CA GLU A 35 -11.35 2.88 13.47
C GLU A 35 -9.86 2.90 13.15
N ALA A 36 -9.48 3.73 12.16
CA ALA A 36 -8.09 4.08 11.97
C ALA A 36 -7.57 4.82 13.22
N PRO A 37 -6.31 4.62 13.64
CA PRO A 37 -5.74 5.40 14.71
C PRO A 37 -5.79 6.89 14.39
N VAL A 38 -5.89 7.72 15.42
CA VAL A 38 -5.71 9.16 15.25
C VAL A 38 -4.23 9.42 14.94
N PHE A 39 -3.97 10.17 13.87
CA PHE A 39 -2.63 10.57 13.44
C PHE A 39 -2.46 12.09 13.63
N PRO A 40 -1.97 12.55 14.81
CA PRO A 40 -1.93 13.98 15.11
C PRO A 40 -1.03 14.74 14.15
N GLY A 41 -1.52 15.87 13.63
CA GLY A 41 -0.76 16.76 12.75
C GLY A 41 -0.72 16.37 11.27
N VAL A 42 -1.35 15.26 10.88
CA VAL A 42 -1.54 14.92 9.46
C VAL A 42 -2.64 15.81 8.89
N ASP A 43 -2.36 16.47 7.76
CA ASP A 43 -3.39 17.20 7.00
C ASP A 43 -4.45 16.19 6.51
N PRO A 44 -5.76 16.43 6.68
CA PRO A 44 -6.81 15.57 6.15
C PRO A 44 -6.64 15.23 4.64
N LYS A 45 -6.03 16.12 3.85
CA LYS A 45 -5.73 15.87 2.43
C LYS A 45 -4.57 14.91 2.21
N ALA A 46 -3.68 14.77 3.20
CA ALA A 46 -2.57 13.82 3.24
C ALA A 46 -2.96 12.50 3.94
N HIS A 47 -4.22 12.32 4.31
CA HIS A 47 -4.75 11.07 4.84
C HIS A 47 -5.79 10.47 3.88
N LEU A 48 -5.43 9.38 3.20
CA LEU A 48 -6.37 8.56 2.44
C LEU A 48 -6.92 7.44 3.33
N LEU A 49 -8.22 7.46 3.60
CA LEU A 49 -8.91 6.40 4.33
C LEU A 49 -9.91 5.71 3.40
N LEU A 50 -9.72 4.41 3.18
CA LEU A 50 -10.58 3.58 2.34
C LEU A 50 -11.04 2.34 3.11
N TYR A 51 -12.33 2.08 3.04
CA TYR A 51 -12.94 0.87 3.59
C TYR A 51 -13.14 -0.18 2.49
N VAL A 52 -13.01 -1.44 2.88
CA VAL A 52 -13.18 -2.60 2.00
C VAL A 52 -14.39 -3.38 2.42
N GLU A 53 -15.56 -2.96 1.92
CA GLU A 53 -16.79 -3.70 2.10
C GLU A 53 -16.67 -5.13 1.58
N ARG A 54 -17.41 -6.05 2.19
CA ARG A 54 -17.53 -7.42 1.67
C ARG A 54 -18.57 -7.44 0.57
N GLU A 55 -18.14 -7.30 -0.69
CA GLU A 55 -19.09 -7.39 -1.80
C GLU A 55 -19.41 -8.87 -2.13
N SER A 56 -20.67 -9.14 -2.50
CA SER A 56 -21.18 -10.51 -2.67
C SER A 56 -21.18 -11.01 -4.12
N CYS A 57 -20.92 -10.14 -5.10
CA CYS A 57 -20.95 -10.47 -6.52
C CYS A 57 -19.68 -9.99 -7.24
N SER A 58 -19.24 -10.74 -8.26
CA SER A 58 -18.00 -10.46 -9.00
C SER A 58 -17.95 -9.05 -9.59
N GLU A 59 -19.03 -8.58 -10.22
CA GLU A 59 -19.06 -7.24 -10.84
C GLU A 59 -18.90 -6.10 -9.81
N THR A 60 -19.51 -6.24 -8.64
CA THR A 60 -19.42 -5.23 -7.57
C THR A 60 -18.03 -5.24 -6.93
N ILE A 61 -17.43 -6.42 -6.74
CA ILE A 61 -16.05 -6.58 -6.27
C ILE A 61 -15.09 -5.86 -7.24
N SER A 62 -15.21 -6.13 -8.54
CA SER A 62 -14.35 -5.53 -9.56
C SER A 62 -14.47 -4.01 -9.61
N LYS A 63 -15.69 -3.47 -9.56
CA LYS A 63 -15.93 -2.02 -9.55
C LYS A 63 -15.32 -1.35 -8.31
N ALA A 64 -15.54 -1.92 -7.12
CA ALA A 64 -15.02 -1.37 -5.87
C ALA A 64 -13.48 -1.45 -5.81
N ALA A 65 -12.89 -2.55 -6.25
CA ALA A 65 -11.44 -2.71 -6.33
C ALA A 65 -10.81 -1.73 -7.35
N THR A 66 -11.46 -1.51 -8.50
CA THR A 66 -11.02 -0.52 -9.49
C THR A 66 -11.06 0.91 -8.92
N ALA A 67 -12.15 1.27 -8.24
CA ALA A 67 -12.28 2.57 -7.58
C ALA A 67 -11.17 2.77 -6.53
N ARG A 68 -10.92 1.75 -5.70
CA ARG A 68 -9.86 1.78 -4.69
C ARG A 68 -8.45 1.94 -5.28
N ALA A 69 -8.15 1.21 -6.36
CA ALA A 69 -6.89 1.36 -7.09
C ALA A 69 -6.73 2.80 -7.61
N ARG A 70 -7.81 3.37 -8.18
CA ARG A 70 -7.83 4.75 -8.66
C ARG A 70 -7.60 5.76 -7.54
N ASP A 71 -8.26 5.62 -6.40
CA ASP A 71 -8.10 6.53 -5.26
C ASP A 71 -6.67 6.54 -4.73
N ILE A 72 -6.02 5.36 -4.66
CA ILE A 72 -4.60 5.24 -4.31
C ILE A 72 -3.74 5.95 -5.36
N VAL A 73 -3.93 5.68 -6.65
CA VAL A 73 -3.17 6.32 -7.73
C VAL A 73 -3.35 7.85 -7.69
N ASP A 74 -4.56 8.34 -7.53
CA ASP A 74 -4.84 9.77 -7.50
C ASP A 74 -4.33 10.45 -6.23
N PHE A 75 -4.29 9.75 -5.10
CA PHE A 75 -3.59 10.21 -3.91
C PHE A 75 -2.09 10.38 -4.16
N VAL A 76 -1.45 9.38 -4.77
CA VAL A 76 0.00 9.40 -5.04
C VAL A 76 0.37 10.44 -6.10
N ARG A 77 -0.52 10.71 -7.07
CA ARG A 77 -0.36 11.81 -8.04
C ARG A 77 -0.40 13.19 -7.38
N ARG A 78 -1.18 13.34 -6.32
CA ARG A 78 -1.29 14.60 -5.55
C ARG A 78 -0.17 14.76 -4.52
N TRP A 79 0.42 13.65 -4.08
CA TRP A 79 1.57 13.68 -3.21
C TRP A 79 2.80 14.21 -3.95
N ASP A 80 3.40 15.27 -3.41
CA ASP A 80 4.54 15.99 -3.97
C ASP A 80 5.86 15.19 -3.93
N GLY A 81 5.85 14.01 -3.30
CA GLY A 81 7.05 13.19 -3.11
C GLY A 81 7.87 13.61 -1.90
N ASP A 82 7.36 14.51 -1.06
CA ASP A 82 8.03 14.97 0.14
C ASP A 82 7.50 14.25 1.40
N GLY A 83 8.44 13.75 2.22
CA GLY A 83 8.18 13.05 3.48
C GLY A 83 7.75 11.60 3.35
N ASP A 84 7.80 10.89 4.47
CA ASP A 84 7.44 9.47 4.50
C ASP A 84 5.93 9.28 4.41
N ILE A 85 5.49 8.13 3.86
CA ILE A 85 4.09 7.71 3.84
C ILE A 85 3.94 6.49 4.75
N LEU A 86 3.02 6.54 5.72
CA LEU A 86 2.56 5.36 6.44
C LEU A 86 1.39 4.71 5.70
N ILE A 87 1.48 3.41 5.47
CA ILE A 87 0.49 2.62 4.76
C ILE A 87 0.12 1.45 5.66
N HIS A 88 -1.15 1.36 6.07
CA HIS A 88 -1.57 0.26 6.92
C HIS A 88 -2.88 -0.37 6.47
N CYS A 89 -3.00 -1.64 6.82
CA CYS A 89 -4.26 -2.40 6.77
C CYS A 89 -4.33 -3.28 8.02
N ASN A 90 -5.39 -4.08 8.20
CA ASN A 90 -5.57 -4.87 9.42
C ASN A 90 -4.34 -5.70 9.82
N ARG A 91 -3.76 -6.44 8.87
CA ARG A 91 -2.65 -7.37 9.12
C ARG A 91 -1.28 -6.85 8.68
N GLY A 92 -1.23 -5.80 7.86
CA GLY A 92 0.02 -5.34 7.24
C GLY A 92 0.56 -6.26 6.14
N VAL A 93 -0.24 -7.24 5.69
CA VAL A 93 0.18 -8.28 4.75
C VAL A 93 -0.26 -7.95 3.33
N SER A 94 -1.56 -7.83 3.04
CA SER A 94 -2.04 -7.85 1.65
C SER A 94 -2.35 -6.48 1.02
N ARG A 95 -3.31 -5.72 1.56
CA ARG A 95 -3.74 -4.43 0.97
C ARG A 95 -2.67 -3.35 1.10
N SER A 96 -2.05 -3.24 2.27
CA SER A 96 -1.03 -2.22 2.53
C SER A 96 0.24 -2.44 1.71
N THR A 97 0.64 -3.69 1.48
CA THR A 97 1.81 -3.99 0.63
C THR A 97 1.48 -3.83 -0.85
N ALA A 98 0.24 -4.10 -1.29
CA ALA A 98 -0.21 -3.74 -2.63
C ALA A 98 -0.16 -2.23 -2.86
N ALA A 99 -0.69 -1.42 -1.94
CA ALA A 99 -0.58 0.04 -2.03
C ALA A 99 0.88 0.52 -2.02
N ALA A 100 1.74 -0.08 -1.19
CA ALA A 100 3.17 0.21 -1.21
C ALA A 100 3.80 -0.11 -2.58
N PHE A 101 3.47 -1.27 -3.17
CA PHE A 101 3.98 -1.65 -4.48
C PHE A 101 3.52 -0.72 -5.60
N ILE A 102 2.24 -0.29 -5.56
CA ILE A 102 1.69 0.71 -6.49
C ILE A 102 2.50 2.01 -6.39
N ILE A 103 2.77 2.50 -5.18
CA ILE A 103 3.55 3.72 -4.98
C ILE A 103 4.97 3.56 -5.51
N LEU A 104 5.63 2.43 -5.25
CA LEU A 104 6.97 2.15 -5.80
C LEU A 104 6.96 2.25 -7.33
N CYS A 105 6.01 1.59 -8.00
CA CYS A 105 5.91 1.62 -9.46
C CYS A 105 5.66 3.02 -10.00
N MET A 106 4.84 3.82 -9.32
CA MET A 106 4.56 5.20 -9.71
C MET A 106 5.75 6.13 -9.53
N ARG A 107 6.51 5.98 -8.44
CA ARG A 107 7.65 6.86 -8.11
C ARG A 107 8.92 6.48 -8.84
N GLU A 108 9.06 5.23 -9.25
CA GLU A 108 10.23 4.71 -9.95
C GLU A 108 9.84 4.09 -11.29
N PRO A 109 9.29 4.89 -12.23
CA PRO A 109 8.69 4.35 -13.46
C PRO A 109 9.69 3.68 -14.40
N GLN A 110 11.00 3.96 -14.23
CA GLN A 110 12.08 3.38 -15.02
C GLN A 110 12.64 2.08 -14.42
N THR A 111 12.25 1.74 -13.19
CA THR A 111 12.69 0.52 -12.52
C THR A 111 11.70 -0.61 -12.86
N PRO A 112 12.17 -1.79 -13.31
CA PRO A 112 11.28 -2.92 -13.59
C PRO A 112 10.41 -3.30 -12.38
N GLU A 113 9.14 -3.61 -12.63
CA GLU A 113 8.15 -3.92 -11.59
C GLU A 113 8.61 -5.10 -10.71
N ALA A 114 9.25 -6.11 -11.31
CA ALA A 114 9.83 -7.26 -10.60
C ALA A 114 10.97 -6.87 -9.63
N GLU A 115 11.81 -5.89 -9.98
CA GLU A 115 12.87 -5.38 -9.09
C GLU A 115 12.26 -4.63 -7.90
N LEU A 116 11.24 -3.81 -8.16
CA LEU A 116 10.51 -3.09 -7.11
C LEU A 116 9.80 -4.05 -6.16
N MET A 117 9.20 -5.12 -6.70
CA MET A 117 8.56 -6.16 -5.89
C MET A 117 9.57 -6.92 -5.02
N LYS A 118 10.72 -7.29 -5.58
CA LYS A 118 11.81 -7.92 -4.82
C LYS A 118 12.29 -7.01 -3.68
N ARG A 119 12.42 -5.70 -3.93
CA ARG A 119 12.79 -4.73 -2.89
C ARG A 119 11.74 -4.65 -1.79
N LEU A 120 10.46 -4.60 -2.15
CA LEU A 120 9.37 -4.65 -1.19
C LEU A 120 9.43 -5.94 -0.36
N ARG A 121 9.57 -7.10 -1.01
CA ARG A 121 9.65 -8.41 -0.34
C ARG A 121 10.88 -8.54 0.56
N ALA A 122 12.02 -7.95 0.20
CA ALA A 122 13.22 -7.94 1.03
C ALA A 122 13.02 -7.12 2.32
N ALA A 123 12.32 -5.99 2.24
CA ALA A 123 11.98 -5.17 3.40
C ALA A 123 10.82 -5.72 4.23
N ALA A 124 9.86 -6.38 3.58
CA ALA A 124 8.68 -6.99 4.18
C ALA A 124 8.58 -8.47 3.74
N PRO A 125 9.31 -9.40 4.38
CA PRO A 125 9.28 -10.83 3.99
C PRO A 125 7.88 -11.45 4.03
N HIS A 126 7.02 -10.92 4.90
CA HIS A 126 5.63 -11.34 5.06
C HIS A 126 4.70 -10.83 3.97
N ALA A 127 5.15 -9.97 3.02
CA ALA A 127 4.32 -9.19 2.11
C ALA A 127 3.08 -9.91 1.54
N ASP A 128 3.01 -10.48 0.34
CA ASP A 128 1.74 -11.02 -0.23
C ASP A 128 0.67 -9.98 -0.63
N PRO A 129 1.03 -9.05 -1.55
CA PRO A 129 0.12 -8.02 -2.08
C PRO A 129 -1.19 -8.57 -2.63
N CYS A 130 -2.29 -7.85 -2.39
CA CYS A 130 -3.60 -8.16 -2.96
C CYS A 130 -3.57 -8.14 -4.50
N PRO A 131 -3.72 -9.28 -5.20
CA PRO A 131 -3.55 -9.33 -6.66
C PRO A 131 -4.54 -8.43 -7.39
N LEU A 132 -5.82 -8.48 -6.99
CA LEU A 132 -6.89 -7.70 -7.61
C LEU A 132 -6.61 -6.18 -7.58
N LEU A 133 -6.11 -5.67 -6.46
CA LEU A 133 -5.77 -4.25 -6.33
C LEU A 133 -4.58 -3.87 -7.23
N VAL A 134 -3.58 -4.77 -7.33
CA VAL A 134 -2.41 -4.56 -8.19
C VAL A 134 -2.79 -4.61 -9.67
N THR A 135 -3.64 -5.57 -10.08
CA THR A 135 -4.11 -5.69 -11.47
C THR A 135 -4.82 -4.42 -11.93
N TYR A 136 -5.74 -3.87 -11.14
CA TYR A 136 -6.42 -2.63 -11.54
C TYR A 136 -5.49 -1.42 -11.54
N ALA A 137 -4.52 -1.37 -10.62
CA ALA A 137 -3.51 -0.32 -10.66
C ALA A 137 -2.59 -0.44 -11.90
N ASP A 138 -2.23 -1.66 -12.31
CA ASP A 138 -1.49 -1.94 -13.53
C ASP A 138 -2.20 -1.36 -14.75
N GLU A 139 -3.50 -1.66 -14.90
CA GLU A 139 -4.34 -1.16 -15.98
C GLU A 139 -4.42 0.37 -15.98
N ILE A 140 -4.64 0.98 -14.81
CA ILE A 140 -4.72 2.45 -14.66
C ILE A 140 -3.39 3.13 -15.01
N LEU A 141 -2.27 2.49 -14.70
CA LEU A 141 -0.92 3.02 -14.92
C LEU A 141 -0.35 2.66 -16.30
N GLY A 142 -1.04 1.80 -17.08
CA GLY A 142 -0.58 1.32 -18.38
C GLY A 142 0.71 0.51 -18.28
N ARG A 143 0.78 -0.44 -17.34
CA ARG A 143 1.97 -1.29 -17.12
C ARG A 143 1.95 -2.62 -17.87
N ASP A 144 0.93 -2.83 -18.71
CA ASP A 144 0.81 -3.98 -19.62
C ASP A 144 0.90 -5.34 -18.91
N GLY A 145 0.36 -5.44 -17.69
CA GLY A 145 0.37 -6.65 -16.87
C GLY A 145 1.64 -6.86 -16.04
N ARG A 146 2.70 -6.07 -16.23
CA ARG A 146 4.00 -6.29 -15.57
C ARG A 146 3.94 -6.20 -14.04
N MET A 147 3.03 -5.41 -13.47
CA MET A 147 2.83 -5.37 -12.02
C MET A 147 2.12 -6.62 -11.53
N ALA A 148 1.14 -7.15 -12.29
CA ALA A 148 0.45 -8.38 -11.95
C ALA A 148 1.40 -9.58 -12.00
N ASP A 149 2.19 -9.70 -13.09
CA ASP A 149 3.22 -10.73 -13.24
C ASP A 149 4.21 -10.73 -12.06
N ALA A 150 4.63 -9.54 -11.61
CA ALA A 150 5.53 -9.41 -10.47
C ALA A 150 4.92 -9.92 -9.15
N VAL A 151 3.60 -9.86 -8.98
CA VAL A 151 2.91 -10.44 -7.82
C VAL A 151 2.80 -11.96 -7.97
N ASP A 152 2.44 -12.44 -9.16
CA ASP A 152 2.25 -13.86 -9.44
C ASP A 152 3.56 -14.66 -9.33
N ASP A 153 4.70 -14.03 -9.64
CA ASP A 153 6.04 -14.62 -9.50
C ASP A 153 6.56 -14.68 -8.04
N LEU A 154 5.80 -14.18 -7.06
CA LEU A 154 6.23 -14.19 -5.66
C LEU A 154 6.29 -15.61 -5.11
N CYS A 155 7.39 -15.91 -4.43
CA CYS A 155 7.42 -17.07 -3.55
C CYS A 155 6.43 -16.90 -2.38
N PRO A 156 5.99 -18.02 -1.76
CA PRO A 156 5.11 -17.98 -0.61
C PRO A 156 5.64 -17.04 0.49
N PRO A 157 4.78 -16.21 1.11
CA PRO A 157 5.21 -15.26 2.15
C PRO A 157 5.75 -15.97 3.38
N CYS A 158 6.72 -15.35 4.06
CA CYS A 158 7.05 -15.75 5.42
C CYS A 158 5.83 -15.47 6.34
N PRO A 159 5.59 -16.30 7.37
CA PRO A 159 4.56 -15.99 8.36
C PRO A 159 4.76 -14.58 8.93
N ALA A 160 3.68 -13.80 8.96
CA ALA A 160 3.73 -12.48 9.56
C ALA A 160 4.04 -12.58 11.06
N ILE A 161 4.96 -11.73 11.52
CA ILE A 161 5.19 -11.51 12.96
C ILE A 161 3.96 -10.81 13.54
N SER A 162 3.72 -10.90 14.85
CA SER A 162 2.67 -10.10 15.48
C SER A 162 2.92 -8.60 15.25
N ALA A 163 1.93 -7.91 14.68
CA ALA A 163 1.97 -6.49 14.33
C ALA A 163 3.20 -6.04 13.50
N PRO A 164 3.35 -6.52 12.26
CA PRO A 164 4.52 -6.19 11.45
C PRO A 164 4.59 -4.69 11.12
N VAL A 165 5.81 -4.16 11.13
CA VAL A 165 6.16 -2.85 10.57
C VAL A 165 7.39 -3.05 9.67
N ALA A 166 7.33 -2.57 8.44
CA ALA A 166 8.41 -2.65 7.46
C ALA A 166 8.65 -1.26 6.85
N MET A 167 9.91 -0.95 6.56
CA MET A 167 10.29 0.31 5.92
C MET A 167 10.91 0.02 4.56
N VAL A 168 10.33 0.60 3.51
CA VAL A 168 10.76 0.45 2.13
C VAL A 168 11.26 1.79 1.62
N LYS A 169 12.49 1.84 1.14
CA LYS A 169 13.09 3.06 0.64
C LYS A 169 12.62 3.35 -0.79
N LEU A 170 12.25 4.60 -1.06
CA LEU A 170 12.11 5.11 -2.43
C LEU A 170 13.48 5.54 -2.96
N ALA A 171 13.74 5.30 -4.24
CA ALA A 171 14.89 5.86 -4.92
C ALA A 171 14.82 7.40 -4.84
N ALA A 172 15.98 8.02 -4.68
CA ALA A 172 16.15 9.46 -4.59
C ALA A 172 16.08 10.11 -5.97
#